data_AF-A0A533HWN4-F1
#
_entry.id   AF-A0A533HWN4-F1
#
_cell.length_a   1.000
_cell.length_b   1.000
_cell.length_c   1.000
_cell.angle_alpha   90.00
_cell.angle_beta   90.00
_cell.angle_gamma   90.00
#
_symmetry.space_group_name_H-M   'P 1'
#
loop_
_entity.id
_entity.type
_entity.pdbx_description
1 polymer ?
#
loop_
_entity_poly.entity_id
_entity_poly.type
_entity_poly.pdbx_seq_one_letter_code
_entity_poly.pdbx_strand_id
1 'polypeptide(L)' 'MIIAELQTLLGDLYRNDYKDDPIIQKSILEMGWAVDRLLKSEEITFFDDYDNVKSKILDETKWRQSDGTYRKST' A
#
# COMPACT_ATOMS: atom_id res chain seq x y z
N MET A 1 -12.84 -6.16 4.95
CA MET A 1 -12.48 -4.73 5.17
C MET A 1 -12.37 -4.12 3.79
N ILE A 2 -12.99 -2.97 3.54
CA ILE A 2 -12.89 -2.34 2.21
C ILE A 2 -11.61 -1.51 2.08
N ILE A 3 -11.22 -1.18 0.84
CA ILE A 3 -10.02 -0.38 0.58
C ILE A 3 -10.03 1.00 1.25
N ALA A 4 -11.19 1.64 1.39
CA ALA A 4 -11.30 2.91 2.12
C ALA A 4 -10.95 2.76 3.63
N GLU A 5 -11.41 1.68 4.26
CA GLU A 5 -11.09 1.37 5.66
C GLU A 5 -9.60 1.04 5.81
N LEU A 6 -9.03 0.31 4.84
CA LEU A 6 -7.60 0.01 4.82
C LEU A 6 -6.76 1.29 4.77
N GLN A 7 -7.10 2.27 3.92
CA GLN A 7 -6.34 3.52 3.85
C GLN A 7 -6.38 4.30 5.16
N THR A 8 -7.55 4.30 5.84
CA THR A 8 -7.69 4.91 7.16
C THR A 8 -6.78 4.23 8.17
N LEU A 9 -6.82 2.89 8.22
CA LEU A 9 -5.96 2.07 9.08
C LEU A 9 -4.47 2.34 8.82
N LEU A 10 -4.03 2.33 7.55
CA LEU A 10 -2.62 2.61 7.21
C LEU A 10 -2.19 4.00 7.70
N GLY A 11 -3.06 5.00 7.57
CA GLY A 11 -2.79 6.34 8.07
C GLY A 11 -2.61 6.37 9.60
N ASP A 12 -3.46 5.65 10.32
CA ASP A 12 -3.41 5.63 11.79
C ASP A 12 -2.22 4.82 12.29
N LEU A 13 -1.90 3.69 11.67
CA LEU A 13 -0.70 2.92 11.95
C LEU A 13 0.57 3.77 11.73
N TYR A 14 0.62 4.54 10.65
CA TYR A 14 1.77 5.39 10.34
C TYR A 14 1.97 6.52 11.36
N ARG A 15 0.88 7.22 11.73
CA ARG A 15 0.92 8.43 12.57
C ARG A 15 0.95 8.15 14.06
N ASN A 16 0.35 7.06 14.51
CA ASN A 16 0.11 6.78 15.93
C ASN A 16 0.93 5.58 16.41
N ASP A 17 0.64 4.39 15.88
CA ASP A 17 1.14 3.14 16.45
C ASP A 17 2.63 2.90 16.16
N TYR A 18 3.06 3.20 14.93
CA TYR A 18 4.43 2.99 14.47
C TYR A 18 5.20 4.30 14.27
N LYS A 19 4.76 5.39 14.90
CA LYS A 19 5.34 6.72 14.72
C LYS A 19 6.87 6.79 14.97
N ASP A 20 7.37 5.92 15.85
CA ASP A 20 8.76 5.84 16.28
C ASP A 20 9.51 4.61 15.70
N ASP A 21 8.90 3.88 14.74
CA ASP A 21 9.51 2.75 14.04
C ASP A 21 9.66 3.07 12.53
N PRO A 22 10.84 3.56 12.09
CA PRO A 22 11.07 3.93 10.70
C PRO A 22 10.96 2.76 9.71
N ILE A 23 11.25 1.53 10.16
CA ILE A 23 11.22 0.35 9.29
C ILE A 23 9.77 -0.02 8.99
N ILE A 24 8.91 -0.02 10.01
CA ILE A 24 7.49 -0.32 9.85
C ILE A 24 6.78 0.82 9.12
N GLN A 25 7.10 2.10 9.43
CA GLN A 25 6.56 3.24 8.69
C GLN A 25 6.82 3.17 7.19
N LYS A 26 8.03 2.76 6.79
CA LYS A 26 8.37 2.61 5.36
C LYS A 26 7.45 1.56 4.70
N SER A 27 7.24 0.43 5.36
CA SER A 27 6.37 -0.63 4.85
C SER A 27 4.90 -0.16 4.70
N ILE A 28 4.40 0.59 5.69
CA ILE A 28 3.04 1.15 5.66
C ILE A 28 2.89 2.15 4.51
N LEU A 29 3.88 3.04 4.34
CA LEU A 29 3.88 4.05 3.29
C LEU A 29 3.91 3.40 1.90
N GLU A 30 4.73 2.35 1.73
CA GLU A 30 4.83 1.59 0.48
C GLU A 30 3.51 0.93 0.11
N MET A 31 2.82 0.33 1.10
CA MET A 31 1.50 -0.25 0.90
C MET A 31 0.45 0.81 0.57
N GLY A 32 0.48 1.96 1.24
CA GLY A 32 -0.40 3.10 0.94
C GLY A 32 -0.22 3.62 -0.49
N TRP A 33 1.02 3.73 -0.95
CA TRP A 33 1.31 4.12 -2.34
C TRP A 33 0.92 3.07 -3.37
N ALA A 34 1.03 1.78 -3.05
CA ALA A 34 0.57 0.71 -3.94
C ALA A 34 -0.95 0.80 -4.14
N VAL A 35 -1.71 0.96 -3.05
CA VAL A 35 -3.16 1.18 -3.10
C VAL A 35 -3.52 2.42 -3.91
N ASP A 36 -2.84 3.55 -3.68
CA ASP A 36 -3.07 4.80 -4.43
C ASP A 36 -2.82 4.65 -5.94
N ARG A 37 -1.78 3.93 -6.35
CA ARG A 37 -1.51 3.68 -7.78
C ARG A 37 -2.59 2.81 -8.42
N LEU A 38 -3.01 1.74 -7.75
CA LEU A 38 -4.07 0.86 -8.26
C LEU A 38 -5.43 1.57 -8.34
N LEU A 39 -5.74 2.47 -7.41
CA LEU A 39 -6.93 3.32 -7.48
C LEU A 39 -6.86 4.29 -8.66
N LYS A 40 -5.70 4.93 -8.88
CA LYS A 40 -5.49 5.86 -10.01
C LYS A 40 -5.52 5.17 -11.37
N SER A 41 -5.13 3.90 -11.44
CA SER A 41 -5.21 3.09 -12.65
C SER A 41 -6.55 2.37 -12.81
N GLU A 42 -7.51 2.61 -11.92
CA GLU A 42 -8.84 1.97 -11.91
C GLU A 42 -8.80 0.43 -11.83
N GLU A 43 -7.70 -0.13 -11.32
CA GLU A 43 -7.49 -1.58 -11.16
C GLU A 43 -8.19 -2.15 -9.92
N ILE A 44 -8.47 -1.27 -8.95
CA ILE A 44 -9.28 -1.49 -7.76
C ILE A 44 -10.14 -0.25 -7.49
N THR A 45 -11.15 -0.41 -6.66
CA THR A 45 -12.01 0.68 -6.18
C THR A 45 -11.94 0.80 -4.65
N PHE A 46 -12.40 1.94 -4.11
CA PHE A 46 -12.51 2.14 -2.67
C PHE A 46 -13.44 1.15 -1.96
N PHE A 47 -14.37 0.54 -2.70
CA PHE A 47 -15.39 -0.36 -2.18
C PHE A 47 -15.00 -1.84 -2.28
N ASP A 48 -13.88 -2.13 -2.94
CA ASP A 48 -13.41 -3.51 -3.07
C ASP A 48 -13.05 -4.07 -1.69
N ASP A 49 -13.36 -5.35 -1.48
CA ASP A 49 -12.87 -6.06 -0.31
C ASP A 49 -11.36 -6.27 -0.44
N TYR A 50 -10.61 -5.86 0.59
CA TYR A 50 -9.17 -6.05 0.69
C TYR A 50 -8.77 -7.50 0.38
N ASP A 51 -9.47 -8.50 0.91
CA ASP A 51 -9.08 -9.90 0.74
C ASP A 51 -9.15 -10.34 -0.73
N ASN A 52 -10.05 -9.74 -1.52
CA ASN A 52 -10.19 -10.02 -2.94
C ASN A 52 -9.08 -9.40 -3.79
N VAL A 53 -8.54 -8.26 -3.38
CA VAL A 53 -7.52 -7.51 -4.15
C VAL A 53 -6.13 -7.51 -3.49
N LYS A 54 -5.97 -8.23 -2.38
CA LYS A 54 -4.73 -8.32 -1.62
C LYS A 54 -3.52 -8.74 -2.46
N SER A 55 -3.69 -9.72 -3.35
CA SER A 55 -2.61 -10.17 -4.25
C SER A 55 -2.15 -9.04 -5.16
N LYS A 56 -3.06 -8.29 -5.78
CA LYS A 56 -2.74 -7.12 -6.62
C LYS A 56 -1.95 -6.07 -5.83
N ILE A 57 -2.39 -5.73 -4.62
CA ILE A 57 -1.70 -4.76 -3.76
C ILE A 57 -0.29 -5.26 -3.41
N LEU A 58 -0.15 -6.52 -3.01
CA LEU A 58 1.15 -7.10 -2.69
C LEU A 58 2.07 -7.12 -3.91
N ASP A 59 1.57 -7.47 -5.09
CA ASP A 59 2.38 -7.45 -6.31
C ASP A 59 2.78 -6.03 -6.71
N GLU A 60 1.91 -5.05 -6.50
CA GLU A 60 2.20 -3.63 -6.69
C GLU A 60 3.24 -3.10 -5.67
N THR A 61 3.29 -3.64 -4.45
CA THR A 61 4.38 -3.34 -3.51
C THR A 61 5.72 -3.97 -3.91
N LYS A 62 5.70 -5.15 -4.56
CA LYS A 62 6.90 -5.86 -5.05
C LYS A 62 7.58 -5.21 -6.26
N TRP A 63 7.01 -4.15 -6.83
CA TRP A 63 7.67 -3.33 -7.85
C TRP A 63 8.95 -2.63 -7.36
N ARG A 64 9.20 -2.65 -6.04
CA ARG A 64 10.47 -2.25 -5.43
C ARG A 64 11.42 -3.43 -5.24
N GLN A 65 12.69 -3.23 -5.56
CA GLN A 65 13.76 -4.15 -5.16
C GLN A 65 13.97 -4.10 -3.64
N SER A 66 14.66 -5.09 -3.07
CA SER A 66 15.03 -5.13 -1.64
C SER A 66 15.84 -3.92 -1.16
N ASP A 67 16.43 -3.16 -2.09
CA ASP A 67 17.16 -1.91 -1.83
C ASP A 67 16.29 -0.64 -1.95
N GLY A 68 15.00 -0.77 -2.29
CA GLY A 68 14.06 0.35 -2.43
C GLY A 68 14.04 1.02 -3.81
N THR A 69 14.75 0.50 -4.81
CA THR A 69 14.73 1.05 -6.18
C THR A 69 13.51 0.57 -6.98
N TYR A 70 12.99 1.44 -7.85
CA TYR A 70 11.86 1.14 -8.74
C TYR A 70 12.30 0.35 -9.96
N ARG A 71 11.53 -0.66 -10.38
CA ARG A 71 11.61 -1.16 -11.75
C ARG A 71 11.04 -0.09 -12.69
N LYS A 72 11.91 0.70 -13.34
CA LYS A 72 11.54 1.43 -14.55
C LYS A 72 11.08 0.39 -15.57
N SER A 73 9.83 0.45 -16.02
CA SER A 73 9.45 -0.17 -17.29
C SER A 73 10.24 0.57 -18.36
N THR A 74 11.20 -0.14 -18.98
CA THR A 74 11.76 0.28 -20.27
C THR A 74 10.74 0.04 -21.36
#